data_AF-A0A7U2F5I1-F1
#
_entry.id   AF-A0A7U2F5I1-F1
#
_cell.length_a   1.000
_cell.length_b   1.000
_cell.length_c   1.000
_cell.angle_alpha   90.00
_cell.angle_beta   90.00
_cell.angle_gamma   90.00
#
_symmetry.space_group_name_H-M   'P 1'
#
loop_
_entity.id
_entity.type
_entity.pdbx_description
1 polymer ?
#
loop_
_entity_poly.entity_id
_entity_poly.type
_entity_poly.pdbx_seq_one_letter_code
_entity_poly.pdbx_strand_id
1 'polypeptide(L)' 'MLFNSVVILALCAAPGVEVAAKPVSKNARCGEKFGGATCQGSKWGNCCSPYGYCGSGKDYCEAKKCRKNFGTCNGQYQCI' A
#
# COMPACT_ATOMS: atom_id res chain seq x y z
N MET A 1 33.50 16.98 13.52
CA MET A 1 33.73 17.56 14.86
C MET A 1 32.40 17.53 15.59
N LEU A 2 32.37 16.89 16.76
CA LEU A 2 31.27 16.79 17.73
C LEU A 2 29.98 16.06 17.27
N PHE A 3 30.05 14.73 17.17
CA PHE A 3 28.86 13.86 17.11
C PHE A 3 28.40 13.54 18.53
N ASN A 4 27.44 14.31 19.04
CA ASN A 4 26.84 14.10 20.35
C ASN A 4 25.86 12.92 20.32
N SER A 5 26.31 11.80 20.87
CA SER A 5 25.59 10.94 21.82
C SER A 5 24.07 10.77 21.66
N VAL A 6 23.64 9.94 20.70
CA VAL A 6 22.45 9.12 20.93
C VAL A 6 22.71 7.69 20.47
N VAL A 7 23.20 6.89 21.42
CA VAL A 7 23.18 5.43 21.36
C VAL A 7 21.73 4.98 21.53
N ILE A 8 21.02 4.70 20.44
CA ILE A 8 19.81 3.87 20.48
C ILE A 8 20.16 2.54 19.82
N LEU A 9 20.28 1.52 20.66
CA LEU A 9 20.33 0.12 20.28
C LEU A 9 19.06 -0.23 19.47
N ALA A 10 19.19 -0.27 18.15
CA ALA A 10 18.21 -0.87 17.26
C ALA A 10 18.96 -1.78 16.28
N LEU A 11 19.06 -3.05 16.67
CA LEU A 11 19.33 -4.15 15.76
C LEU A 11 18.19 -4.17 14.72
N CYS A 12 18.57 -4.18 13.44
CA CYS A 12 17.72 -4.20 12.24
C CYS A 12 17.14 -2.85 11.75
N ALA A 13 17.98 -1.85 11.51
CA ALA A 13 17.68 -0.86 10.47
C ALA A 13 18.23 -1.37 9.12
N ALA A 14 17.40 -2.11 8.36
CA ALA A 14 17.62 -2.20 6.93
C ALA A 14 17.59 -0.77 6.36
N PRO A 15 18.47 -0.40 5.41
CA PRO A 15 18.42 0.92 4.78
C PRO A 15 16.99 1.14 4.29
N GLY A 16 16.40 2.28 4.64
CA GLY A 16 15.07 2.66 4.21
C GLY A 16 14.97 2.46 2.71
N VAL A 17 14.32 1.36 2.31
CA VAL A 17 13.95 1.13 0.94
C VAL A 17 12.91 2.21 0.69
N GLU A 18 13.30 3.28 0.03
CA GLU A 18 12.38 4.10 -0.72
C GLU A 18 11.78 3.20 -1.79
N VAL A 19 10.81 2.35 -1.39
CA VAL A 19 9.91 1.70 -2.31
C VAL A 19 9.22 2.88 -2.95
N ALA A 20 9.64 3.26 -4.16
CA ALA A 20 9.11 4.38 -4.92
C ALA A 20 7.61 4.50 -4.61
N ALA A 21 7.28 5.46 -3.75
CA ALA A 21 5.99 5.46 -3.09
C ALA A 21 4.95 5.73 -4.17
N LYS A 22 4.21 4.68 -4.54
CA LYS A 22 3.18 4.76 -5.57
C LYS A 22 2.21 5.89 -5.18
N PRO A 23 1.81 6.76 -6.11
CA PRO A 23 0.96 7.88 -5.77
C PRO A 23 -0.37 7.37 -5.20
N VAL A 24 -0.80 7.90 -4.05
CA VAL A 24 -2.10 7.52 -3.47
C VAL A 24 -3.22 8.00 -4.41
N SER A 25 -4.17 7.12 -4.68
CA SER A 25 -5.32 7.43 -5.52
C SER A 25 -6.10 8.61 -4.95
N LYS A 26 -6.45 9.57 -5.83
CA LYS A 26 -7.26 10.78 -5.51
C LYS A 26 -8.65 10.76 -6.14
N ASN A 27 -8.94 9.77 -6.98
CA ASN A 27 -10.17 9.65 -7.77
C ASN A 27 -10.74 8.22 -7.72
N ALA A 28 -10.39 7.45 -6.69
CA ALA A 28 -10.71 6.04 -6.55
C ALA A 28 -10.19 5.15 -7.70
N ARG A 29 -9.20 5.58 -8.49
CA ARG A 29 -8.56 4.75 -9.53
C ARG A 29 -7.17 4.25 -9.11
N CYS A 30 -6.83 3.04 -9.52
CA CYS A 30 -5.56 2.40 -9.18
C CYS A 30 -4.99 1.57 -10.33
N GLY A 31 -3.66 1.42 -10.33
CA GLY A 31 -2.94 0.68 -11.36
C GLY A 31 -2.09 1.53 -12.29
N GLU A 32 -1.30 0.86 -13.12
CA GLU A 32 -0.39 1.49 -14.11
C GLU A 32 -1.11 2.45 -15.05
N LYS A 33 -2.31 2.08 -15.51
CA LYS A 33 -3.16 2.92 -16.37
C LYS A 33 -3.57 4.25 -15.73
N PHE A 34 -3.44 4.39 -14.42
CA PHE A 34 -3.79 5.58 -13.64
C PHE A 34 -2.56 6.20 -12.98
N GLY A 35 -1.42 6.20 -13.70
CA GLY A 35 -0.16 6.76 -13.20
C GLY A 35 0.50 5.91 -12.11
N GLY A 36 0.23 4.61 -12.10
CA GLY A 36 0.74 3.70 -11.07
C GLY A 36 0.12 3.92 -9.70
N ALA A 37 -1.07 4.54 -9.63
CA ALA A 37 -1.69 4.90 -8.37
C ALA A 37 -2.05 3.70 -7.50
N THR A 38 -1.88 3.85 -6.18
CA THR A 38 -2.21 2.85 -5.17
C THR A 38 -3.45 3.25 -4.37
N CYS A 39 -4.23 2.26 -3.96
CA CYS A 39 -5.34 2.46 -3.03
C CYS A 39 -4.89 2.52 -1.57
N GLN A 40 -3.65 2.12 -1.27
CA GLN A 40 -3.13 2.14 0.09
C GLN A 40 -3.08 3.57 0.65
N GLY A 41 -3.75 3.81 1.77
CA GLY A 41 -3.89 5.14 2.37
C GLY A 41 -4.95 6.03 1.72
N SER A 42 -5.77 5.46 0.83
CA SER A 42 -6.83 6.19 0.15
C SER A 42 -8.16 6.11 0.88
N LYS A 43 -8.95 7.19 0.84
CA LYS A 43 -10.24 7.27 1.56
C LYS A 43 -11.32 6.29 1.07
N TRP A 44 -11.15 5.72 -0.12
CA TRP A 44 -12.09 4.75 -0.68
C TRP A 44 -11.80 3.31 -0.21
N GLY A 45 -10.65 3.08 0.41
CA GLY A 45 -10.20 1.76 0.87
C GLY A 45 -8.87 1.37 0.25
N ASN A 46 -8.25 0.33 0.82
CA ASN A 46 -6.87 -0.04 0.52
C ASN A 46 -6.72 -1.04 -0.63
N CYS A 47 -7.81 -1.60 -1.15
CA CYS A 47 -7.75 -2.65 -2.16
C CYS A 47 -7.98 -2.11 -3.57
N CYS A 48 -7.21 -2.63 -4.52
CA CYS A 48 -7.34 -2.29 -5.93
C CYS A 48 -8.03 -3.42 -6.68
N SER A 49 -9.27 -3.19 -7.11
CA SER A 49 -10.05 -4.13 -7.93
C SER A 49 -9.38 -4.40 -9.29
N PRO A 50 -9.71 -5.51 -9.97
CA PRO A 50 -9.16 -5.80 -11.31
C PRO A 50 -9.55 -4.73 -12.34
N TYR A 51 -10.67 -4.04 -12.12
CA TYR A 51 -11.16 -2.94 -12.97
C TYR A 51 -10.41 -1.61 -12.72
N GLY A 52 -9.45 -1.59 -11.79
CA GLY A 52 -8.66 -0.40 -11.48
C GLY A 52 -9.41 0.63 -10.65
N TYR A 53 -10.28 0.16 -9.74
CA TYR A 53 -10.97 0.96 -8.74
C TYR A 53 -10.55 0.61 -7.31
N CYS A 54 -10.47 1.63 -6.46
CA CYS A 54 -10.21 1.50 -5.03
C CYS A 54 -11.47 1.20 -4.24
N GLY A 55 -11.35 0.28 -3.28
CA GLY A 55 -12.41 -0.09 -2.37
C GLY A 55 -11.88 -0.86 -1.15
N SER A 56 -12.77 -1.14 -0.21
CA SER A 56 -12.50 -2.01 0.97
C SER A 56 -13.40 -3.25 1.01
N GLY A 57 -14.40 -3.35 0.12
CA GLY A 57 -15.33 -4.48 0.08
C GLY A 57 -14.72 -5.74 -0.55
N LYS A 58 -15.38 -6.89 -0.34
CA LYS A 58 -14.95 -8.19 -0.89
C LYS A 58 -14.66 -8.11 -2.40
N ASP A 59 -15.49 -7.41 -3.16
CA ASP A 59 -15.38 -7.33 -4.62
C ASP A 59 -14.12 -6.57 -5.08
N TYR A 60 -13.53 -5.78 -4.19
CA TYR A 60 -12.29 -5.03 -4.40
C TYR A 60 -11.07 -5.74 -3.81
N CYS A 61 -11.24 -6.38 -2.64
CA CYS A 61 -10.18 -7.02 -1.86
C CYS A 61 -10.02 -8.51 -2.11
N GLU A 62 -10.91 -9.16 -2.88
CA GLU A 62 -10.85 -10.59 -3.16
C GLU A 62 -9.47 -10.95 -3.71
N ALA A 63 -8.71 -11.75 -2.96
CA ALA A 63 -7.31 -12.04 -3.24
C ALA A 63 -7.07 -12.60 -4.65
N LYS A 64 -8.06 -13.29 -5.23
CA LYS A 64 -8.02 -13.81 -6.60
C LYS A 64 -8.05 -12.72 -7.68
N LYS A 65 -8.60 -11.55 -7.38
CA LYS A 65 -8.88 -10.49 -8.36
C LYS A 65 -8.19 -9.17 -8.03
N CYS A 66 -7.79 -8.97 -6.78
CA CYS A 66 -7.19 -7.74 -6.32
C CYS A 66 -5.75 -7.57 -6.84
N ARG A 67 -5.39 -6.35 -7.27
CA ARG A 67 -4.06 -6.01 -7.78
C ARG A 67 -3.09 -5.68 -6.64
N LYS A 68 -2.37 -6.70 -6.16
CA LYS A 68 -1.42 -6.60 -5.02
C LYS A 68 -0.33 -5.54 -5.14
N ASN A 69 0.02 -5.16 -6.38
CA ASN A 69 1.02 -4.12 -6.65
C ASN A 69 0.48 -2.69 -6.46
N PHE A 70 -0.84 -2.52 -6.29
CA PHE A 70 -1.54 -1.23 -6.22
C PHE A 70 -2.54 -1.17 -5.06
N GLY A 71 -2.51 -2.14 -4.14
CA GLY A 71 -3.39 -2.19 -2.99
C GLY A 71 -3.10 -3.38 -2.09
N THR A 72 -3.63 -3.33 -0.88
CA THR A 72 -3.51 -4.39 0.11
C THR A 72 -4.54 -5.45 -0.20
N CYS A 73 -4.15 -6.44 -1.00
CA CYS A 73 -4.98 -7.59 -1.39
C CYS A 73 -4.97 -8.64 -0.30
N ASN A 74 -5.43 -8.20 0.85
CA ASN A 74 -5.65 -9.04 1.98
C ASN A 74 -7.08 -9.53 1.82
N GLY A 75 -7.25 -10.82 1.53
CA GLY A 75 -8.53 -11.51 1.75
C GLY A 75 -8.88 -11.58 3.25
N GLN A 76 -8.53 -10.54 4.02
CA GLN A 76 -8.73 -10.43 5.44
C GLN A 76 -10.11 -9.76 5.60
N TYR A 77 -11.23 -10.49 5.63
CA TYR A 77 -11.67 -11.12 6.87
C TYR A 77 -10.47 -11.64 7.65
N GLN A 78 -9.93 -10.79 8.53
CA GLN A 78 -8.89 -11.18 9.48
C GLN A 78 -9.23 -12.58 9.98
N CYS A 79 -8.38 -13.57 9.73
CA CYS A 79 -8.48 -14.81 10.47
C CYS A 79 -8.23 -14.45 11.93
N ILE A 80 -9.31 -14.39 12.71
CA ILE A 80 -9.29 -14.85 14.10
C ILE A 80 -8.75 -16.28 14.15
#